data_AF-A0A9E3W3T6-F1
#
_entry.id   AF-A0A9E3W3T6-F1
#
_cell.length_a   1.000
_cell.length_b   1.000
_cell.length_c   1.000
_cell.angle_alpha   90.00
_cell.angle_beta   90.00
_cell.angle_gamma   90.00
#
_symmetry.space_group_name_H-M   'P 1'
#
loop_
_entity.id
_entity.type
_entity.pdbx_description
1 polymer ?
#
loop_
_entity_poly.entity_id
_entity_poly.type
_entity_poly.pdbx_seq_one_letter_code
_entity_poly.pdbx_strand_id
1 'polypeptide(L)'
;MSSPTSSPAWQDLAAHRDRIAGARVADLFAADPGRGPALTFACAGLAVDFSKQRLTNETLARLVALGRSRDLPGAINRLFTGERVNTTEDRPALHTALRGDERVVAGGEDVLAQVQRCRARMRAFATAVRDGSWKGATGSPIRHVLSLGIGGSYLGPRLAVEALAAIADGPEVRFVANVDPAALDDALVGLDPAATLVVVASKTFTTQETMANARAARRWLVDALGEAALARHMVAATASAAEAGRFGIPECNVFPFGEWVGGRYSVWSSVGLPIAIAVGMPAFERFLAGAHAVDLEFRSAPLERNVPFLLAATALWNRNFLGIPVHLVLPYAQRLASLPGYLQQLEMESNGKRVSAAGEALAWTTCPALFGEAGTLGQHAFYQWLHQGTDEASCDFIVVARPMGGREGDHAALLANALAQSEALMTGRATGDPHRDCPGNRPSTTIVLESLEPASLGALVALYEHKTFALGTLWGVNPFDQFGVELGKAIAGRILPALAGEASDLHPATRHLLDTIGKAARGGTGRA
;
A
#
# COMPACT_ATOMS: atom_id res chain seq x y z
N MET A 1 0.11 -27.72 -5.01
CA MET A 1 1.28 -27.73 -4.11
C MET A 1 0.84 -28.32 -2.79
N SER A 2 1.64 -29.18 -2.15
CA SER A 2 1.36 -29.66 -0.80
C SER A 2 1.31 -28.51 0.21
N SER A 3 0.60 -28.71 1.32
CA SER A 3 0.57 -27.78 2.44
C SER A 3 2.00 -27.39 2.88
N PRO A 4 2.30 -26.09 3.11
CA PRO A 4 3.59 -25.67 3.61
C PRO A 4 3.86 -26.25 5.00
N THR A 5 2.85 -26.38 5.86
CA THR A 5 3.02 -26.87 7.23
C THR A 5 3.40 -28.35 7.31
N SER A 6 3.08 -29.15 6.30
CA SER A 6 3.49 -30.55 6.22
C SER A 6 4.85 -30.75 5.54
N SER A 7 5.49 -29.69 5.04
CA SER A 7 6.77 -29.81 4.36
C SER A 7 7.92 -30.06 5.35
N PRO A 8 8.97 -30.82 4.97
CA PRO A 8 10.14 -31.02 5.81
C PRO A 8 10.80 -29.70 6.25
N ALA A 9 10.91 -28.71 5.35
CA ALA A 9 11.50 -27.41 5.66
C ALA A 9 10.71 -26.63 6.72
N TRP A 10 9.39 -26.75 6.74
CA TRP A 10 8.56 -26.13 7.77
C TRP A 10 8.69 -26.82 9.12
N GLN A 11 8.66 -28.16 9.13
CA GLN A 11 8.82 -28.94 10.36
C GLN A 11 10.20 -28.71 10.99
N ASP A 12 11.22 -28.58 10.14
CA ASP A 12 12.57 -28.24 10.52
C ASP A 12 12.69 -26.83 11.15
N LEU A 13 11.98 -25.83 10.60
CA LEU A 13 11.86 -24.50 11.21
C LEU A 13 11.11 -24.55 12.55
N ALA A 14 10.08 -25.39 12.69
CA ALA A 14 9.34 -25.54 13.95
C ALA A 14 10.24 -26.15 15.03
N ALA A 15 10.99 -27.21 14.71
CA ALA A 15 11.97 -27.79 15.61
C ALA A 15 13.10 -26.79 15.95
N HIS A 16 13.52 -25.96 14.99
CA HIS A 16 14.47 -24.88 15.24
C HIS A 16 13.91 -23.84 16.21
N ARG A 17 12.67 -23.40 16.03
CA ARG A 17 11.96 -22.49 16.94
C ARG A 17 11.96 -23.02 18.36
N ASP A 18 11.65 -24.30 18.55
CA ASP A 18 11.63 -24.91 19.88
C ASP A 18 13.02 -24.89 20.54
N ARG A 19 14.09 -25.15 19.77
CA ARG A 19 15.48 -25.08 20.25
C ARG A 19 15.91 -23.67 20.66
N ILE A 20 15.42 -22.63 19.99
CA ILE A 20 15.80 -21.23 20.26
C ILE A 20 14.73 -20.43 21.01
N ALA A 21 13.70 -21.09 21.55
CA ALA A 21 12.54 -20.42 22.16
C ALA A 21 12.94 -19.44 23.28
N GLY A 22 13.96 -19.79 24.07
CA GLY A 22 14.50 -18.95 25.16
C GLY A 22 15.52 -17.90 24.73
N ALA A 23 15.93 -17.86 23.46
CA ALA A 23 16.95 -16.91 23.00
C ALA A 23 16.42 -15.47 23.03
N ARG A 24 17.22 -14.57 23.61
CA ARG A 24 16.96 -13.13 23.57
C ARG A 24 17.86 -12.47 22.54
N VAL A 25 17.34 -11.47 21.83
CA VAL A 25 18.12 -10.72 20.83
C VAL A 25 19.37 -10.09 21.43
N ALA A 26 19.31 -9.59 22.67
CA ALA A 26 20.46 -9.05 23.39
C ALA A 26 21.58 -10.09 23.55
N ASP A 27 21.24 -11.35 23.85
CA ASP A 27 22.22 -12.44 23.99
C ASP A 27 22.85 -12.79 22.62
N LEU A 28 22.07 -12.68 21.53
CA LEU A 28 22.58 -12.88 20.17
C LEU A 28 23.61 -11.81 19.78
N PHE A 29 23.44 -10.56 20.23
CA PHE A 29 24.45 -9.52 20.05
C PHE A 29 25.69 -9.74 20.92
N ALA A 30 25.51 -10.23 22.16
CA ALA A 30 26.63 -10.55 23.03
C ALA A 30 27.48 -11.71 22.48
N ALA A 31 26.84 -12.69 21.84
CA ALA A 31 27.51 -13.85 21.24
C ALA A 31 28.17 -13.52 19.88
N ASP A 32 27.67 -12.53 19.15
CA ASP A 32 28.21 -12.11 17.85
C ASP A 32 28.29 -10.57 17.76
N PRO A 33 29.44 -9.96 18.12
CA PRO A 33 29.64 -8.52 18.00
C PRO A 33 29.54 -8.00 16.55
N GLY A 34 29.70 -8.86 15.55
CA GLY A 34 29.57 -8.52 14.13
C GLY A 34 28.13 -8.58 13.59
N ARG A 35 27.16 -8.97 14.44
CA ARG A 35 25.76 -9.21 14.07
C ARG A 35 25.09 -8.06 13.34
N GLY A 36 25.33 -6.82 13.77
CA GLY A 36 24.73 -5.61 13.18
C GLY A 36 25.03 -5.51 11.68
N PRO A 37 26.31 -5.34 11.29
CA PRO A 37 26.72 -5.35 9.88
C PRO A 37 26.39 -6.65 9.15
N ALA A 38 26.50 -7.82 9.80
CA ALA A 38 26.24 -9.11 9.17
C ALA A 38 24.77 -9.34 8.77
N LEU A 39 23.84 -8.66 9.44
CA LEU A 39 22.39 -8.72 9.18
C LEU A 39 21.84 -7.43 8.56
N THR A 40 22.71 -6.59 8.00
CA THR A 40 22.33 -5.40 7.25
C THR A 40 22.58 -5.62 5.77
N PHE A 41 21.55 -5.43 4.95
CA PHE A 41 21.58 -5.64 3.51
C PHE A 41 21.25 -4.35 2.77
N ALA A 42 21.83 -4.16 1.59
CA ALA A 42 21.48 -3.06 0.70
C ALA A 42 20.50 -3.52 -0.36
N CYS A 43 19.48 -2.71 -0.67
CA CYS A 43 18.49 -2.97 -1.72
C CYS A 43 18.13 -1.67 -2.42
N ALA A 44 18.56 -1.49 -3.68
CA ALA A 44 18.26 -0.28 -4.48
C ALA A 44 18.45 1.07 -3.73
N GLY A 45 19.53 1.20 -2.94
CA GLY A 45 19.83 2.40 -2.15
C GLY A 45 19.19 2.46 -0.76
N LEU A 46 18.37 1.46 -0.39
CA LEU A 46 17.89 1.24 0.97
C LEU A 46 18.90 0.42 1.75
N ALA A 47 19.08 0.71 3.04
CA ALA A 47 19.72 -0.22 3.98
C ALA A 47 18.65 -0.88 4.86
N VAL A 48 18.64 -2.21 4.92
CA VAL A 48 17.65 -3.00 5.67
C VAL A 48 18.38 -3.84 6.71
N ASP A 49 18.18 -3.48 7.97
CA ASP A 49 18.81 -4.07 9.14
C ASP A 49 17.84 -5.02 9.87
N PHE A 50 18.16 -6.31 9.86
CA PHE A 50 17.43 -7.38 10.55
C PHE A 50 18.05 -7.78 11.89
N SER A 51 19.09 -7.09 12.35
CA SER A 51 19.90 -7.48 13.52
C SER A 51 19.10 -7.54 14.82
N LYS A 52 18.05 -6.70 14.94
CA LYS A 52 17.12 -6.69 16.09
C LYS A 52 15.97 -7.69 15.98
N GLN A 53 16.01 -8.60 15.01
CA GLN A 53 15.07 -9.72 14.91
C GLN A 53 15.55 -10.91 15.74
N ARG A 54 14.62 -11.78 16.17
CA ARG A 54 14.91 -13.06 16.84
C ARG A 54 15.37 -14.12 15.81
N LEU A 55 16.46 -13.83 15.12
CA LEU A 55 17.03 -14.62 14.02
C LEU A 55 18.49 -14.99 14.30
N THR A 56 18.87 -16.23 14.01
CA THR A 56 20.27 -16.64 13.89
C THR A 56 20.63 -16.90 12.43
N ASN A 57 21.92 -17.06 12.11
CA ASN A 57 22.35 -17.49 10.78
C ASN A 57 21.73 -18.84 10.39
N GLU A 58 21.54 -19.74 11.37
CA GLU A 58 20.83 -21.00 11.18
C GLU A 58 19.34 -20.77 10.87
N THR A 59 18.68 -19.83 11.56
CA THR A 59 17.29 -19.46 11.23
C THR A 59 17.17 -18.98 9.79
N LEU A 60 18.06 -18.07 9.35
CA LEU A 60 18.06 -17.55 7.99
C LEU A 60 18.29 -18.64 6.94
N ALA A 61 19.27 -19.53 7.16
CA ALA A 61 19.54 -20.63 6.25
C ALA A 61 18.32 -21.56 6.10
N ARG A 62 17.60 -21.84 7.18
CA ARG A 62 16.38 -22.66 7.17
C ARG A 62 15.21 -21.94 6.48
N LEU A 63 15.07 -20.63 6.67
CA LEU A 63 14.08 -19.82 5.95
C LEU A 63 14.36 -19.79 4.45
N VAL A 64 15.63 -19.67 4.03
CA VAL A 64 16.05 -19.79 2.63
C VAL A 64 15.71 -21.17 2.09
N ALA A 65 15.97 -22.24 2.85
CA ALA A 65 15.60 -23.60 2.46
C ALA A 65 14.08 -23.76 2.28
N LEU A 66 13.26 -23.14 3.14
CA LEU A 66 11.82 -23.08 2.95
C LEU A 66 11.46 -22.38 1.63
N GLY A 67 12.02 -21.19 1.36
CA GLY A 67 11.81 -20.47 0.10
C GLY A 67 12.12 -21.30 -1.15
N ARG A 68 13.23 -22.06 -1.12
CA ARG A 68 13.60 -23.01 -2.18
C ARG A 68 12.59 -24.15 -2.31
N SER A 69 12.20 -24.77 -1.19
CA SER A 69 11.24 -25.88 -1.19
C SER A 69 9.85 -25.49 -1.70
N ARG A 70 9.54 -24.20 -1.68
CA ARG A 70 8.29 -23.61 -2.17
C ARG A 70 8.37 -23.11 -3.62
N ASP A 71 9.47 -23.38 -4.33
CA ASP A 71 9.72 -22.89 -5.70
C ASP A 71 9.55 -21.36 -5.81
N LEU A 72 10.03 -20.60 -4.81
CA LEU A 72 9.96 -19.14 -4.87
C LEU A 72 10.69 -18.57 -6.10
N PRO A 73 11.92 -19.01 -6.48
CA PRO A 73 12.58 -18.52 -7.69
C PRO A 73 11.75 -18.76 -8.96
N GLY A 74 11.10 -19.92 -9.07
CA GLY A 74 10.17 -20.20 -10.17
C GLY A 74 8.96 -19.28 -10.13
N ALA A 75 8.34 -19.06 -8.96
CA ALA A 75 7.22 -18.13 -8.80
C ALA A 75 7.58 -16.70 -9.19
N ILE A 76 8.78 -16.22 -8.81
CA ILE A 76 9.31 -14.92 -9.24
C ILE A 76 9.41 -14.88 -10.76
N ASN A 77 10.00 -15.90 -11.39
CA ASN A 77 10.08 -15.94 -12.86
C ASN A 77 8.69 -15.83 -13.50
N ARG A 78 7.71 -16.63 -13.04
CA ARG A 78 6.32 -16.62 -13.55
C ARG A 78 5.65 -15.24 -13.42
N LEU A 79 5.90 -14.53 -12.32
CA LEU A 79 5.40 -13.17 -12.10
C LEU A 79 5.90 -12.21 -13.19
N PHE A 80 7.20 -12.25 -13.48
CA PHE A 80 7.85 -11.33 -14.42
C PHE A 80 7.63 -11.69 -15.90
N THR A 81 7.40 -12.97 -16.22
CA THR A 81 7.18 -13.42 -17.60
C THR A 81 5.73 -13.26 -18.07
N GLY A 82 4.81 -12.84 -17.19
CA GLY A 82 3.41 -12.63 -17.55
C GLY A 82 2.59 -13.92 -17.58
N GLU A 83 3.02 -14.95 -16.86
CA GLU A 83 2.18 -16.12 -16.62
C GLU A 83 0.96 -15.75 -15.76
N ARG A 84 -0.07 -16.60 -15.82
CA ARG A 84 -1.35 -16.40 -15.13
C ARG A 84 -1.26 -16.75 -13.65
N VAL A 85 -0.48 -15.94 -12.91
CA VAL A 85 -0.22 -16.14 -11.47
C VAL A 85 -1.41 -15.79 -10.58
N ASN A 86 -2.37 -15.00 -11.08
CA ASN A 86 -3.67 -14.84 -10.43
C ASN A 86 -4.60 -15.96 -10.91
N THR A 87 -4.51 -17.12 -10.27
CA THR A 87 -5.15 -18.36 -10.72
C THR A 87 -6.67 -18.35 -10.62
N THR A 88 -7.23 -17.65 -9.64
CA THR A 88 -8.69 -17.62 -9.42
C THR A 88 -9.43 -16.72 -10.40
N GLU A 89 -8.74 -15.73 -10.98
CA GLU A 89 -9.30 -14.83 -11.99
C GLU A 89 -8.70 -15.07 -13.38
N ASP A 90 -7.84 -16.09 -13.51
CA ASP A 90 -7.18 -16.53 -14.74
C ASP A 90 -6.45 -15.38 -15.47
N ARG A 91 -5.63 -14.64 -14.71
CA ARG A 91 -4.97 -13.40 -15.17
C ARG A 91 -3.48 -13.34 -14.80
N PRO A 92 -2.67 -12.63 -15.58
CA PRO A 92 -1.35 -12.24 -15.13
C PRO A 92 -1.41 -11.07 -14.12
N ALA A 93 -0.32 -10.86 -13.38
CA ALA A 93 -0.17 -9.76 -12.41
C ALA A 93 1.09 -8.94 -12.73
N LEU A 94 0.98 -7.98 -13.64
CA LEU A 94 2.13 -7.37 -14.34
C LEU A 94 2.46 -5.94 -13.92
N HIS A 95 2.25 -5.60 -12.65
CA HIS A 95 2.54 -4.25 -12.15
C HIS A 95 4.03 -3.84 -12.32
N THR A 96 4.95 -4.80 -12.37
CA THR A 96 6.38 -4.56 -12.67
C THR A 96 6.59 -4.02 -14.10
N ALA A 97 5.77 -4.43 -15.07
CA ALA A 97 5.83 -3.91 -16.44
C ALA A 97 5.45 -2.41 -16.54
N LEU A 98 4.80 -1.85 -15.52
CA LEU A 98 4.48 -0.41 -15.46
C LEU A 98 5.70 0.46 -15.17
N ARG A 99 6.83 -0.13 -14.77
CA ARG A 99 8.04 0.58 -14.33
C ARG A 99 9.34 0.05 -14.93
N GLY A 100 9.32 -1.14 -15.53
CA GLY A 100 10.44 -1.68 -16.29
C GLY A 100 10.41 -1.33 -17.78
N ASP A 101 11.45 -1.79 -18.47
CA ASP A 101 11.67 -1.64 -19.92
C ASP A 101 11.70 -3.00 -20.65
N GLU A 102 11.47 -4.10 -19.92
CA GLU A 102 11.43 -5.43 -20.49
C GLU A 102 10.13 -5.70 -21.25
N ARG A 103 10.27 -6.28 -22.44
CA ARG A 103 9.11 -6.70 -23.23
C ARG A 103 8.45 -7.92 -22.58
N VAL A 104 7.16 -7.81 -22.32
CA VAL A 104 6.29 -8.90 -21.85
C VAL A 104 5.08 -8.99 -22.77
N VAL A 105 4.72 -10.21 -23.16
CA VAL A 105 3.51 -10.48 -23.96
C VAL A 105 2.49 -11.18 -23.08
N ALA A 106 1.29 -10.61 -22.98
CA ALA A 106 0.19 -11.17 -22.21
C ALA A 106 -1.10 -11.10 -23.03
N GLY A 107 -1.83 -12.22 -23.13
CA GLY A 107 -3.07 -12.26 -23.92
C GLY A 107 -2.88 -11.98 -25.42
N GLY A 108 -1.67 -12.18 -25.96
CA GLY A 108 -1.33 -11.86 -27.34
C GLY A 108 -0.93 -10.40 -27.59
N GLU A 109 -0.94 -9.56 -26.56
CA GLU A 109 -0.61 -8.13 -26.68
C GLU A 109 0.77 -7.80 -26.10
N ASP A 110 1.43 -6.80 -26.70
CA ASP A 110 2.68 -6.23 -26.19
C ASP A 110 2.37 -5.25 -25.05
N VAL A 111 2.59 -5.70 -23.82
CA VAL A 111 2.28 -4.97 -22.59
C VAL A 111 3.14 -3.71 -22.49
N LEU A 112 4.44 -3.81 -22.78
CA LEU A 112 5.36 -2.68 -22.69
C LEU A 112 4.95 -1.57 -23.66
N ALA A 113 4.58 -1.92 -24.90
CA ALA A 113 4.14 -0.94 -25.89
C ALA A 113 2.87 -0.19 -25.42
N GLN A 114 1.93 -0.87 -24.75
CA GLN A 114 0.75 -0.22 -24.16
C GLN A 114 1.13 0.74 -23.03
N VAL A 115 1.99 0.29 -22.11
CA VAL A 115 2.49 1.10 -20.99
C VAL A 115 3.17 2.37 -21.50
N GLN A 116 4.09 2.24 -22.46
CA GLN A 116 4.84 3.38 -23.00
C GLN A 116 3.93 4.38 -23.72
N ARG A 117 2.90 3.91 -24.46
CA ARG A 117 1.89 4.80 -25.06
C ARG A 117 1.12 5.60 -24.01
N CYS A 118 0.64 4.94 -22.96
CA CYS A 118 -0.06 5.65 -21.88
C CYS A 118 0.87 6.61 -21.14
N ARG A 119 2.11 6.20 -20.84
CA ARG A 119 3.13 7.02 -20.18
C ARG A 119 3.47 8.28 -21.00
N ALA A 120 3.59 8.16 -22.32
CA ALA A 120 3.80 9.30 -23.21
C ALA A 120 2.62 10.29 -23.18
N ARG A 121 1.37 9.78 -23.17
CA ARG A 121 0.17 10.61 -23.02
C ARG A 121 0.14 11.32 -21.66
N MET A 122 0.45 10.61 -20.57
CA MET A 122 0.55 11.19 -19.24
C MET A 122 1.60 12.31 -19.20
N ARG A 123 2.78 12.11 -19.81
CA ARG A 123 3.82 13.14 -19.90
C ARG A 123 3.28 14.39 -20.59
N ALA A 124 2.73 14.25 -21.79
CA ALA A 124 2.24 15.39 -22.56
C ALA A 124 1.15 16.16 -21.79
N PHE A 125 0.21 15.43 -21.18
CA PHE A 125 -0.88 16.03 -20.41
C PHE A 125 -0.39 16.70 -19.12
N ALA A 126 0.42 16.01 -18.31
CA ALA A 126 0.93 16.56 -17.06
C ALA A 126 1.82 17.78 -17.30
N THR A 127 2.66 17.77 -18.33
CA THR A 127 3.42 18.95 -18.76
C THR A 127 2.48 20.10 -19.12
N ALA A 128 1.47 19.85 -19.95
CA ALA A 128 0.54 20.89 -20.39
C ALA A 128 -0.27 21.50 -19.23
N VAL A 129 -0.68 20.68 -18.26
CA VAL A 129 -1.35 21.15 -17.04
C VAL A 129 -0.43 22.03 -16.20
N ARG A 130 0.84 21.61 -16.04
CA ARG A 130 1.82 22.31 -15.19
C ARG A 130 2.37 23.60 -15.80
N ASP A 131 2.62 23.62 -17.10
CA ASP A 131 3.06 24.84 -17.81
C ASP A 131 1.91 25.80 -18.13
N GLY A 132 0.67 25.37 -17.86
CA GLY A 132 -0.54 26.16 -18.04
C GLY A 132 -0.97 26.27 -19.50
N SER A 133 -0.45 25.47 -20.43
CA SER A 133 -0.97 25.38 -21.80
C SER A 133 -2.30 24.60 -21.87
N TRP A 134 -2.54 23.67 -20.95
CA TRP A 134 -3.87 23.12 -20.71
C TRP A 134 -4.70 24.13 -19.91
N LYS A 135 -5.62 24.79 -20.61
CA LYS A 135 -6.57 25.74 -20.00
C LYS A 135 -7.89 25.07 -19.66
N GLY A 136 -8.50 25.54 -18.58
CA GLY A 136 -9.92 25.32 -18.29
C GLY A 136 -10.82 25.94 -19.37
N ALA A 137 -12.11 25.69 -19.27
CA ALA A 137 -13.12 26.12 -20.24
C ALA A 137 -13.20 27.65 -20.41
N THR A 138 -12.78 28.41 -19.39
CA THR A 138 -12.75 29.87 -19.39
C THR A 138 -11.43 30.46 -19.89
N GLY A 139 -10.44 29.61 -20.23
CA GLY A 139 -9.08 30.05 -20.58
C GLY A 139 -8.13 30.18 -19.38
N SER A 140 -8.59 29.96 -18.15
CA SER A 140 -7.75 29.96 -16.95
C SER A 140 -6.81 28.76 -16.89
N PRO A 141 -5.56 28.91 -16.40
CA PRO A 141 -4.71 27.75 -16.10
C PRO A 141 -5.29 26.93 -14.95
N ILE A 142 -5.08 25.62 -14.98
CA ILE A 142 -5.46 24.73 -13.87
C ILE A 142 -4.56 25.02 -12.65
N ARG A 143 -5.18 25.20 -11.49
CA ARG A 143 -4.53 25.47 -10.20
C ARG A 143 -4.74 24.36 -9.19
N HIS A 144 -5.84 23.62 -9.33
CA HIS A 144 -6.20 22.53 -8.42
C HIS A 144 -6.54 21.26 -9.20
N VAL A 145 -6.23 20.12 -8.59
CA VAL A 145 -6.62 18.80 -9.05
C VAL A 145 -7.43 18.12 -7.96
N LEU A 146 -8.65 17.71 -8.27
CA LEU A 146 -9.47 16.87 -7.41
C LEU A 146 -9.37 15.42 -7.90
N SER A 147 -8.64 14.59 -7.17
CA SER A 147 -8.46 13.17 -7.48
C SER A 147 -9.49 12.33 -6.73
N LEU A 148 -10.35 11.64 -7.48
CA LEU A 148 -11.46 10.83 -6.99
C LEU A 148 -11.14 9.35 -7.18
N GLY A 149 -11.10 8.58 -6.11
CA GLY A 149 -10.82 7.14 -6.16
C GLY A 149 -10.85 6.55 -4.76
N ILE A 150 -11.01 5.23 -4.63
CA ILE A 150 -11.01 4.54 -3.33
C ILE A 150 -10.04 3.36 -3.35
N GLY A 151 -9.51 2.99 -2.18
CA GLY A 151 -8.54 1.91 -2.04
C GLY A 151 -7.28 2.21 -2.86
N GLY A 152 -6.95 1.33 -3.81
CA GLY A 152 -5.69 1.41 -4.56
C GLY A 152 -5.62 2.60 -5.51
N SER A 153 -6.78 3.12 -5.93
CA SER A 153 -6.90 4.34 -6.73
C SER A 153 -6.71 5.64 -5.93
N TYR A 154 -6.47 5.52 -4.62
CA TYR A 154 -6.34 6.65 -3.69
C TYR A 154 -5.08 6.54 -2.84
N LEU A 155 -4.87 5.40 -2.16
CA LEU A 155 -3.84 5.24 -1.14
C LEU A 155 -2.42 5.44 -1.68
N GLY A 156 -2.10 4.84 -2.83
CA GLY A 156 -0.80 4.98 -3.48
C GLY A 156 -0.53 6.42 -3.95
N PRO A 157 -1.42 7.02 -4.78
CA PRO A 157 -1.27 8.42 -5.20
C PRO A 157 -1.17 9.40 -4.04
N ARG A 158 -1.99 9.25 -3.00
CA ARG A 158 -1.96 10.09 -1.80
C ARG A 158 -0.61 9.97 -1.07
N LEU A 159 -0.16 8.74 -0.81
CA LEU A 159 1.15 8.50 -0.21
C LEU A 159 2.27 9.20 -0.99
N ALA A 160 2.29 9.06 -2.31
CA ALA A 160 3.36 9.63 -3.13
C ALA A 160 3.35 11.17 -3.15
N VAL A 161 2.17 11.80 -3.28
CA VAL A 161 2.08 13.27 -3.24
C VAL A 161 2.45 13.81 -1.86
N GLU A 162 2.00 13.17 -0.77
CA GLU A 162 2.37 13.59 0.59
C GLU A 162 3.87 13.41 0.86
N ALA A 163 4.44 12.27 0.45
CA ALA A 163 5.86 11.95 0.62
C ALA A 163 6.77 12.92 -0.12
N LEU A 164 6.39 13.30 -1.34
CA LEU A 164 7.18 14.14 -2.25
C LEU A 164 6.79 15.63 -2.21
N ALA A 165 5.99 16.04 -1.23
CA ALA A 165 5.50 17.42 -1.13
C ALA A 165 6.60 18.49 -1.11
N ALA A 166 7.83 18.16 -0.71
CA ALA A 166 8.96 19.09 -0.70
C ALA A 166 9.42 19.52 -2.12
N ILE A 167 9.15 18.71 -3.13
CA ILE A 167 9.47 18.99 -4.54
C ILE A 167 8.22 19.26 -5.39
N ALA A 168 7.05 19.33 -4.77
CA ALA A 168 5.80 19.60 -5.47
C ALA A 168 5.71 21.10 -5.81
N ASP A 169 5.61 21.37 -7.11
CA ASP A 169 5.58 22.71 -7.72
C ASP A 169 4.45 22.87 -8.75
N GLY A 170 3.64 21.82 -8.96
CA GLY A 170 2.48 21.82 -9.83
C GLY A 170 1.19 22.25 -9.13
N PRO A 171 0.03 22.08 -9.80
CA PRO A 171 -1.28 22.28 -9.19
C PRO A 171 -1.47 21.50 -7.89
N GLU A 172 -2.16 22.10 -6.91
CA GLU A 172 -2.48 21.47 -5.64
C GLU A 172 -3.41 20.27 -5.87
N VAL A 173 -3.05 19.10 -5.35
CA VAL A 173 -3.87 17.89 -5.47
C VAL A 173 -4.62 17.65 -4.17
N ARG A 174 -5.95 17.54 -4.26
CA ARG A 174 -6.83 17.09 -3.18
C ARG A 174 -7.38 15.70 -3.52
N PHE A 175 -7.44 14.83 -2.54
CA PHE A 175 -7.88 13.45 -2.72
C PHE A 175 -9.19 13.17 -1.99
N VAL A 176 -10.17 12.59 -2.67
CA VAL A 176 -11.45 12.18 -2.09
C VAL A 176 -11.70 10.70 -2.38
N ALA A 177 -11.98 9.95 -1.32
CA ALA A 177 -12.25 8.51 -1.39
C ALA A 177 -13.59 8.10 -0.81
N ASN A 178 -13.93 8.63 0.38
CA ASN A 178 -15.13 8.21 1.10
C ASN A 178 -16.39 8.66 0.34
N VAL A 179 -17.46 7.86 0.44
CA VAL A 179 -18.79 8.20 -0.11
C VAL A 179 -19.58 9.13 0.81
N ASP A 180 -19.13 9.29 2.05
CA ASP A 180 -19.63 10.32 2.96
C ASP A 180 -19.52 11.71 2.29
N PRO A 181 -20.65 12.42 2.07
CA PRO A 181 -20.67 13.71 1.38
C PRO A 181 -19.69 14.73 1.95
N ALA A 182 -19.47 14.72 3.28
CA ALA A 182 -18.54 15.63 3.93
C ALA A 182 -17.13 15.58 3.32
N ALA A 183 -16.68 14.40 2.87
CA ALA A 183 -15.35 14.24 2.29
C ALA A 183 -15.19 15.01 0.97
N LEU A 184 -16.23 15.04 0.13
CA LEU A 184 -16.20 15.82 -1.11
C LEU A 184 -16.45 17.29 -0.81
N ASP A 185 -17.43 17.61 0.03
CA ASP A 185 -17.79 18.99 0.35
C ASP A 185 -16.60 19.75 0.94
N ASP A 186 -15.89 19.16 1.90
CA ASP A 186 -14.67 19.75 2.48
C ASP A 186 -13.56 19.93 1.44
N ALA A 187 -13.39 18.95 0.54
CA ALA A 187 -12.38 19.02 -0.50
C ALA A 187 -12.68 20.12 -1.54
N LEU A 188 -13.96 20.46 -1.77
CA LEU A 188 -14.38 21.52 -2.68
C LEU A 188 -14.26 22.93 -2.07
N VAL A 189 -14.16 23.07 -0.75
CA VAL A 189 -14.05 24.38 -0.09
C VAL A 189 -12.89 25.19 -0.65
N GLY A 190 -13.19 26.38 -1.18
CA GLY A 190 -12.21 27.32 -1.72
C GLY A 190 -11.69 26.98 -3.12
N LEU A 191 -12.17 25.91 -3.77
CA LEU A 191 -11.81 25.61 -5.16
C LEU A 191 -12.60 26.49 -6.14
N ASP A 192 -11.91 27.01 -7.15
CA ASP A 192 -12.53 27.64 -8.32
C ASP A 192 -12.82 26.58 -9.39
N PRO A 193 -14.09 26.33 -9.77
CA PRO A 193 -14.43 25.42 -10.86
C PRO A 193 -13.65 25.71 -12.15
N ALA A 194 -13.45 27.00 -12.50
CA ALA A 194 -12.79 27.42 -13.73
C ALA A 194 -11.29 27.10 -13.76
N ALA A 195 -10.69 26.79 -12.61
CA ALA A 195 -9.29 26.45 -12.45
C ALA A 195 -9.06 25.05 -11.85
N THR A 196 -10.09 24.18 -11.80
CA THR A 196 -10.01 22.86 -11.17
C THR A 196 -10.13 21.72 -12.19
N LEU A 197 -9.18 20.80 -12.18
CA LEU A 197 -9.24 19.55 -12.96
C LEU A 197 -9.70 18.40 -12.05
N VAL A 198 -10.67 17.60 -12.49
CA VAL A 198 -11.10 16.38 -11.80
C VAL A 198 -10.48 15.16 -12.47
N VAL A 199 -9.79 14.33 -11.70
CA VAL A 199 -9.24 13.04 -12.14
C VAL A 199 -10.08 11.93 -11.51
N VAL A 200 -10.80 11.15 -12.32
CA VAL A 200 -11.59 10.01 -11.85
C VAL A 200 -10.77 8.72 -12.03
N ALA A 201 -10.30 8.14 -10.93
CA ALA A 201 -9.52 6.92 -10.90
C ALA A 201 -10.37 5.73 -10.40
N SER A 202 -10.74 4.84 -11.32
CA SER A 202 -11.45 3.59 -11.00
C SER A 202 -11.20 2.55 -12.08
N LYS A 203 -10.73 1.37 -11.68
CA LYS A 203 -10.44 0.28 -12.63
C LYS A 203 -11.66 -0.10 -13.46
N THR A 204 -12.78 -0.39 -12.81
CA THR A 204 -14.03 -0.79 -13.48
C THR A 204 -14.86 0.40 -13.94
N PHE A 205 -14.61 1.59 -13.38
CA PHE A 205 -15.41 2.80 -13.56
C PHE A 205 -16.87 2.65 -13.08
N THR A 206 -17.12 1.67 -12.21
CA THR A 206 -18.45 1.36 -11.65
C THR A 206 -18.47 1.36 -10.12
N THR A 207 -17.32 1.56 -9.47
CA THR A 207 -17.19 1.60 -8.01
C THR A 207 -18.15 2.64 -7.42
N GLN A 208 -19.06 2.20 -6.55
CA GLN A 208 -20.19 3.00 -6.08
C GLN A 208 -19.75 4.34 -5.47
N GLU A 209 -18.77 4.30 -4.56
CA GLU A 209 -18.24 5.44 -3.84
C GLU A 209 -17.58 6.44 -4.81
N THR A 210 -16.68 5.96 -5.67
CA THR A 210 -16.00 6.80 -6.66
C THR A 210 -16.99 7.42 -7.65
N MET A 211 -17.99 6.68 -8.11
CA MET A 211 -18.96 7.18 -9.08
C MET A 211 -19.99 8.12 -8.44
N ALA A 212 -20.32 7.96 -7.15
CA ALA A 212 -21.11 8.94 -6.42
C ALA A 212 -20.38 10.29 -6.37
N ASN A 213 -19.10 10.28 -5.98
CA ASN A 213 -18.25 11.47 -5.94
C ASN A 213 -18.04 12.07 -7.33
N ALA A 214 -17.78 11.25 -8.35
CA ALA A 214 -17.61 11.73 -9.72
C ALA A 214 -18.86 12.42 -10.26
N ARG A 215 -20.06 11.88 -10.00
CA ARG A 215 -21.33 12.52 -10.37
C ARG A 215 -21.53 13.85 -9.64
N ALA A 216 -21.17 13.92 -8.36
CA ALA A 216 -21.27 15.16 -7.58
C ALA A 216 -20.29 16.24 -8.06
N ALA A 217 -19.02 15.88 -8.28
CA ALA A 217 -18.02 16.79 -8.85
C ALA A 217 -18.39 17.24 -10.27
N ARG A 218 -18.96 16.33 -11.09
CA ARG A 218 -19.49 16.67 -12.41
C ARG A 218 -20.62 17.71 -12.31
N ARG A 219 -21.59 17.52 -11.41
CA ARG A 219 -22.67 18.52 -11.19
C ARG A 219 -22.08 19.86 -10.78
N TRP A 220 -21.17 19.87 -9.81
CA TRP A 220 -20.49 21.08 -9.36
C TRP A 220 -19.78 21.84 -10.50
N LEU A 221 -19.11 21.14 -11.42
CA LEU A 221 -18.52 21.76 -12.62
C LEU A 221 -19.56 22.27 -13.61
N VAL A 222 -20.60 21.47 -13.91
CA VAL A 222 -21.62 21.80 -14.91
C VAL A 222 -22.48 22.97 -14.45
N ASP A 223 -22.85 23.01 -13.17
CA ASP A 223 -23.66 24.10 -12.60
C ASP A 223 -22.92 25.44 -12.68
N ALA A 224 -21.59 25.42 -12.63
CA ALA A 224 -20.75 26.62 -12.71
C ALA A 224 -20.33 27.02 -14.14
N LEU A 225 -20.02 26.04 -15.01
CA LEU A 225 -19.34 26.28 -16.30
C LEU A 225 -20.08 25.74 -17.53
N GLY A 226 -21.15 24.99 -17.32
CA GLY A 226 -21.89 24.29 -18.36
C GLY A 226 -21.27 22.96 -18.80
N GLU A 227 -22.08 22.13 -19.48
CA GLU A 227 -21.75 20.76 -19.88
C GLU A 227 -20.50 20.66 -20.79
N ALA A 228 -20.31 21.63 -21.69
CA ALA A 228 -19.17 21.65 -22.60
C ALA A 228 -17.81 21.78 -21.88
N ALA A 229 -17.80 22.27 -20.63
CA ALA A 229 -16.59 22.44 -19.84
C ALA A 229 -15.95 21.10 -19.43
N LEU A 230 -16.72 20.01 -19.37
CA LEU A 230 -16.22 18.70 -18.93
C LEU A 230 -15.03 18.21 -19.76
N ALA A 231 -14.98 18.53 -21.06
CA ALA A 231 -13.87 18.20 -21.95
C ALA A 231 -12.53 18.83 -21.53
N ARG A 232 -12.54 19.89 -20.70
CA ARG A 232 -11.34 20.56 -20.17
C ARG A 232 -11.10 20.29 -18.69
N HIS A 233 -12.12 19.84 -17.97
CA HIS A 233 -12.12 19.74 -16.51
C HIS A 233 -12.27 18.32 -15.96
N MET A 234 -12.48 17.30 -16.79
CA MET A 234 -12.55 15.91 -16.34
C MET A 234 -11.68 14.97 -17.19
N VAL A 235 -10.91 14.14 -16.50
CA VAL A 235 -10.12 13.04 -17.08
C VAL A 235 -10.32 11.75 -16.30
N ALA A 236 -10.08 10.60 -16.94
CA ALA A 236 -10.25 9.28 -16.33
C ALA A 236 -8.96 8.46 -16.35
N ALA A 237 -8.63 7.80 -15.25
CA ALA A 237 -7.65 6.72 -15.17
C ALA A 237 -8.39 5.40 -14.92
N THR A 238 -8.50 4.54 -15.93
CA THR A 238 -9.37 3.36 -15.87
C THR A 238 -8.93 2.24 -16.80
N ALA A 239 -9.35 1.00 -16.52
CA ALA A 239 -9.28 -0.09 -17.50
C ALA A 239 -10.53 -0.14 -18.39
N SER A 240 -11.59 0.59 -18.03
CA SER A 240 -12.89 0.58 -18.71
C SER A 240 -13.17 1.90 -19.46
N ALA A 241 -12.51 2.08 -20.60
CA ALA A 241 -12.69 3.28 -21.42
C ALA A 241 -14.15 3.47 -21.89
N ALA A 242 -14.88 2.38 -22.13
CA ALA A 242 -16.28 2.42 -22.53
C ALA A 242 -17.19 3.05 -21.46
N GLU A 243 -17.01 2.69 -20.19
CA GLU A 243 -17.80 3.27 -19.09
C GLU A 243 -17.43 4.73 -18.84
N ALA A 244 -16.15 5.12 -18.98
CA ALA A 244 -15.74 6.52 -18.93
C ALA A 244 -16.39 7.35 -20.06
N GLY A 245 -16.48 6.78 -21.26
CA GLY A 245 -17.18 7.40 -22.39
C GLY A 245 -18.68 7.58 -22.12
N ARG A 246 -19.35 6.56 -21.57
CA ARG A 246 -20.78 6.65 -21.17
C ARG A 246 -21.03 7.70 -20.09
N PHE A 247 -20.04 7.93 -19.22
CA PHE A 247 -20.10 8.98 -18.21
C PHE A 247 -19.91 10.40 -18.80
N GLY A 248 -19.44 10.51 -20.04
CA GLY A 248 -19.25 11.79 -20.75
C GLY A 248 -17.80 12.30 -20.76
N ILE A 249 -16.81 11.46 -20.42
CA ILE A 249 -15.39 11.83 -20.54
C ILE A 249 -14.93 11.53 -21.97
N PRO A 250 -14.42 12.52 -22.73
CA PRO A 250 -13.92 12.30 -24.09
C PRO A 250 -12.78 11.27 -24.12
N GLU A 251 -12.69 10.49 -25.19
CA GLU A 251 -11.66 9.44 -25.33
C GLU A 251 -10.22 9.99 -25.17
N CYS A 252 -9.96 11.19 -25.68
CA CYS A 252 -8.67 11.85 -25.54
C CYS A 252 -8.28 12.16 -24.07
N ASN A 253 -9.27 12.23 -23.16
CA ASN A 253 -9.13 12.46 -21.73
C ASN A 253 -9.13 11.16 -20.90
N VAL A 254 -9.21 9.99 -21.55
CA VAL A 254 -9.13 8.68 -20.89
C VAL A 254 -7.71 8.15 -20.97
N PHE A 255 -7.08 7.88 -19.82
CA PHE A 255 -5.76 7.29 -19.67
C PHE A 255 -5.90 5.81 -19.27
N PRO A 256 -5.86 4.88 -20.25
CA PRO A 256 -6.14 3.48 -19.99
C PRO A 256 -5.00 2.76 -19.26
N PHE A 257 -5.33 1.78 -18.44
CA PHE A 257 -4.36 0.79 -17.91
C PHE A 257 -4.91 -0.63 -18.02
N GLY A 258 -4.04 -1.64 -17.97
CA GLY A 258 -4.43 -3.02 -18.23
C GLY A 258 -5.18 -3.70 -17.07
N GLU A 259 -6.07 -4.64 -17.40
CA GLU A 259 -6.79 -5.48 -16.42
C GLU A 259 -5.87 -6.33 -15.51
N TRP A 260 -4.62 -6.55 -15.94
CA TRP A 260 -3.56 -7.23 -15.19
C TRP A 260 -2.93 -6.35 -14.10
N VAL A 261 -3.33 -5.08 -13.99
CA VAL A 261 -2.96 -4.19 -12.88
C VAL A 261 -3.94 -4.40 -11.73
N GLY A 262 -3.45 -4.93 -10.61
CA GLY A 262 -4.21 -4.99 -9.36
C GLY A 262 -4.36 -3.59 -8.75
N GLY A 263 -5.51 -3.30 -8.14
CA GLY A 263 -5.80 -1.96 -7.58
C GLY A 263 -4.71 -1.48 -6.61
N ARG A 264 -4.36 -2.32 -5.63
CA ARG A 264 -3.30 -2.04 -4.63
C ARG A 264 -1.86 -2.00 -5.19
N TYR A 265 -1.69 -2.34 -6.46
CA TYR A 265 -0.43 -2.27 -7.23
C TYR A 265 -0.50 -1.23 -8.37
N SER A 266 -1.49 -0.33 -8.36
CA SER A 266 -1.81 0.50 -9.54
C SER A 266 -1.12 1.86 -9.60
N VAL A 267 -0.44 2.29 -8.52
CA VAL A 267 0.17 3.63 -8.41
C VAL A 267 1.14 3.97 -9.55
N TRP A 268 1.73 2.95 -10.17
CA TRP A 268 2.68 3.05 -11.29
C TRP A 268 2.02 3.31 -12.65
N SER A 269 0.71 3.12 -12.75
CA SER A 269 -0.08 3.28 -13.97
C SER A 269 -0.61 4.72 -14.12
N SER A 270 -1.61 4.94 -14.98
CA SER A 270 -2.32 6.22 -15.06
C SER A 270 -3.04 6.63 -13.78
N VAL A 271 -3.24 5.70 -12.83
CA VAL A 271 -3.65 6.05 -11.46
C VAL A 271 -2.64 7.00 -10.79
N GLY A 272 -1.36 6.95 -11.18
CA GLY A 272 -0.31 7.87 -10.74
C GLY A 272 -0.33 9.24 -11.42
N LEU A 273 -1.29 9.53 -12.32
CA LEU A 273 -1.37 10.83 -13.00
C LEU A 273 -1.39 12.05 -12.06
N PRO A 274 -2.10 12.05 -10.92
CA PRO A 274 -2.03 13.16 -9.96
C PRO A 274 -0.62 13.40 -9.42
N ILE A 275 0.20 12.34 -9.28
CA ILE A 275 1.60 12.46 -8.86
C ILE A 275 2.40 13.20 -9.93
N ALA A 276 2.29 12.77 -11.19
CA ALA A 276 2.99 13.40 -12.31
C ALA A 276 2.60 14.88 -12.50
N ILE A 277 1.35 15.25 -12.17
CA ILE A 277 0.91 16.65 -12.17
C ILE A 277 1.53 17.42 -10.99
N ALA A 278 1.51 16.86 -9.77
CA ALA A 278 2.00 17.52 -8.57
C ALA A 278 3.52 17.79 -8.59
N VAL A 279 4.32 16.78 -8.94
CA VAL A 279 5.80 16.82 -8.85
C VAL A 279 6.50 16.82 -10.21
N GLY A 280 5.75 16.72 -11.29
CA GLY A 280 6.27 16.66 -12.65
C GLY A 280 6.62 15.24 -13.10
N MET A 281 6.54 15.02 -14.42
CA MET A 281 6.84 13.74 -15.02
C MET A 281 8.28 13.24 -14.75
N PRO A 282 9.34 14.09 -14.77
CA PRO A 282 10.69 13.62 -14.45
C PRO A 282 10.81 13.01 -13.04
N ALA A 283 10.13 13.60 -12.04
CA ALA A 283 10.10 13.05 -10.70
C ALA A 283 9.29 11.74 -10.65
N PHE A 284 8.15 11.68 -11.33
CA PHE A 284 7.37 10.44 -11.45
C PHE A 284 8.18 9.31 -12.09
N GLU A 285 8.99 9.58 -13.11
CA GLU A 285 9.86 8.57 -13.72
C GLU A 285 11.00 8.12 -12.82
N ARG A 286 11.58 9.02 -12.01
CA ARG A 286 12.53 8.62 -10.97
C ARG A 286 11.87 7.72 -9.93
N PHE A 287 10.60 7.96 -9.59
CA PHE A 287 9.80 7.08 -8.74
C PHE A 287 9.60 5.70 -9.36
N LEU A 288 9.29 5.61 -10.65
CA LEU A 288 9.26 4.32 -11.38
C LEU A 288 10.63 3.64 -11.38
N ALA A 289 11.71 4.37 -11.65
CA ALA A 289 13.06 3.84 -11.74
C ALA A 289 13.56 3.23 -10.42
N GLY A 290 13.26 3.88 -9.28
CA GLY A 290 13.59 3.32 -7.97
C GLY A 290 12.86 2.01 -7.68
N ALA A 291 11.59 1.93 -8.07
CA ALA A 291 10.81 0.70 -7.95
C ALA A 291 11.33 -0.40 -8.88
N HIS A 292 11.73 -0.05 -10.11
CA HIS A 292 12.32 -0.98 -11.07
C HIS A 292 13.70 -1.51 -10.60
N ALA A 293 14.50 -0.70 -9.91
CA ALA A 293 15.76 -1.18 -9.34
C ALA A 293 15.52 -2.32 -8.32
N VAL A 294 14.46 -2.25 -7.52
CA VAL A 294 14.08 -3.35 -6.62
C VAL A 294 13.53 -4.54 -7.40
N ASP A 295 12.77 -4.33 -8.48
CA ASP A 295 12.32 -5.43 -9.36
C ASP A 295 13.50 -6.26 -9.87
N LEU A 296 14.54 -5.59 -10.36
CA LEU A 296 15.74 -6.25 -10.89
C LEU A 296 16.47 -7.04 -9.81
N GLU A 297 16.61 -6.48 -8.61
CA GLU A 297 17.21 -7.19 -7.48
C GLU A 297 16.36 -8.39 -7.05
N PHE A 298 15.04 -8.22 -6.93
CA PHE A 298 14.12 -9.30 -6.56
C PHE A 298 14.17 -10.46 -7.56
N ARG A 299 14.32 -10.15 -8.85
CA ARG A 299 14.39 -11.13 -9.93
C ARG A 299 15.73 -11.86 -9.99
N SER A 300 16.84 -11.19 -9.66
CA SER A 300 18.19 -11.70 -9.95
C SER A 300 18.98 -12.15 -8.71
N ALA A 301 18.71 -11.59 -7.53
CA ALA A 301 19.48 -11.88 -6.34
C ALA A 301 19.19 -13.30 -5.80
N PRO A 302 20.22 -14.05 -5.37
CA PRO A 302 20.01 -15.32 -4.66
C PRO A 302 19.24 -15.07 -3.36
N LEU A 303 18.40 -16.02 -2.95
CA LEU A 303 17.50 -15.85 -1.79
C LEU A 303 18.24 -15.41 -0.51
N GLU A 304 19.46 -15.86 -0.28
CA GLU A 304 20.30 -15.45 0.86
C GLU A 304 20.60 -13.95 0.93
N ARG A 305 20.50 -13.24 -0.20
CA ARG A 305 20.76 -11.80 -0.32
C ARG A 305 19.59 -11.02 -0.90
N ASN A 306 18.48 -11.69 -1.19
CA ASN A 306 17.31 -11.10 -1.82
C ASN A 306 16.49 -10.37 -0.75
N VAL A 307 16.66 -9.06 -0.60
CA VAL A 307 16.10 -8.29 0.51
C VAL A 307 14.57 -8.35 0.61
N PRO A 308 13.80 -8.25 -0.50
CA PRO A 308 12.35 -8.45 -0.42
C PRO A 308 11.95 -9.83 0.10
N PHE A 309 12.67 -10.89 -0.30
CA PHE A 309 12.46 -12.22 0.26
C PHE A 309 12.86 -12.31 1.73
N LEU A 310 14.01 -11.76 2.13
CA LEU A 310 14.45 -11.79 3.54
C LEU A 310 13.45 -11.07 4.46
N LEU A 311 12.86 -9.97 3.98
CA LEU A 311 11.80 -9.27 4.69
C LEU A 311 10.53 -10.14 4.80
N ALA A 312 10.11 -10.82 3.74
CA ALA A 312 9.00 -11.76 3.75
C ALA A 312 9.25 -12.97 4.68
N ALA A 313 10.44 -13.55 4.61
CA ALA A 313 10.84 -14.69 5.41
C ALA A 313 10.89 -14.35 6.91
N THR A 314 11.37 -13.16 7.25
CA THR A 314 11.36 -12.63 8.61
C THR A 314 9.94 -12.41 9.13
N ALA A 315 9.05 -11.83 8.31
CA ALA A 315 7.65 -11.66 8.66
C ALA A 315 6.94 -13.02 8.88
N LEU A 316 7.22 -14.00 8.03
CA LEU A 316 6.72 -15.37 8.18
C LEU A 316 7.26 -16.04 9.45
N TRP A 317 8.54 -15.84 9.78
CA TRP A 317 9.14 -16.30 11.04
C TRP A 317 8.39 -15.76 12.25
N ASN A 318 8.20 -14.45 12.30
CA ASN A 318 7.49 -13.78 13.39
C ASN A 318 6.04 -14.27 13.50
N ARG A 319 5.33 -14.35 12.37
CA ARG A 319 3.91 -14.71 12.35
C ARG A 319 3.64 -16.18 12.65
N ASN A 320 4.35 -17.09 11.98
CA ASN A 320 3.98 -18.51 11.97
C ASN A 320 4.75 -19.35 13.00
N PHE A 321 5.96 -18.94 13.38
CA PHE A 321 6.80 -19.70 14.30
C PHE A 321 6.86 -19.05 15.69
N LEU A 322 7.01 -17.72 15.75
CA LEU A 322 6.94 -16.99 17.02
C LEU A 322 5.50 -16.65 17.44
N GLY A 323 4.52 -16.83 16.56
CA GLY A 323 3.10 -16.63 16.87
C GLY A 323 2.70 -15.17 17.04
N ILE A 324 3.51 -14.22 16.56
CA ILE A 324 3.28 -12.78 16.74
C ILE A 324 2.09 -12.33 15.87
N PRO A 325 1.00 -11.82 16.48
CA PRO A 325 -0.23 -11.56 15.73
C PRO A 325 -0.27 -10.22 15.00
N VAL A 326 0.60 -9.29 15.39
CA VAL A 326 0.59 -7.90 14.93
C VAL A 326 1.94 -7.52 14.28
N HIS A 327 1.85 -6.73 13.22
CA HIS A 327 2.99 -6.09 12.57
C HIS A 327 2.78 -4.58 12.49
N LEU A 328 3.75 -3.81 12.98
CA LEU A 328 3.72 -2.36 13.00
C LEU A 328 4.61 -1.76 11.92
N VAL A 329 4.12 -0.73 11.23
CA VAL A 329 4.94 0.10 10.34
C VAL A 329 5.08 1.49 10.93
N LEU A 330 6.30 1.86 11.30
CA LEU A 330 6.60 3.03 12.13
C LEU A 330 7.52 3.98 11.36
N PRO A 331 6.99 4.84 10.46
CA PRO A 331 7.80 5.79 9.73
C PRO A 331 8.21 6.96 10.61
N TYR A 332 9.51 7.13 10.85
CA TYR A 332 10.10 8.31 11.46
C TYR A 332 10.36 9.38 10.39
N ALA A 333 9.29 9.74 9.69
CA ALA A 333 9.20 10.84 8.74
C ALA A 333 7.71 11.21 8.57
N GLN A 334 7.32 12.43 8.94
CA GLN A 334 5.92 12.87 8.88
C GLN A 334 5.31 12.77 7.48
N ARG A 335 6.12 12.95 6.43
CA ARG A 335 5.69 12.86 5.03
C ARG A 335 5.32 11.44 4.60
N LEU A 336 5.65 10.42 5.41
CA LEU A 336 5.24 9.03 5.22
C LEU A 336 4.07 8.62 6.13
N ALA A 337 3.31 9.57 6.71
CA ALA A 337 2.19 9.27 7.61
C ALA A 337 1.11 8.38 6.97
N SER A 338 0.91 8.46 5.65
CA SER A 338 -0.02 7.57 4.92
C SER A 338 0.55 6.20 4.56
N LEU A 339 1.84 5.94 4.80
CA LEU A 339 2.47 4.66 4.46
C LEU A 339 1.81 3.46 5.16
N PRO A 340 1.52 3.49 6.47
CA PRO A 340 0.84 2.37 7.13
C PRO A 340 -0.52 2.05 6.49
N GLY A 341 -1.32 3.07 6.16
CA GLY A 341 -2.62 2.88 5.50
C GLY A 341 -2.50 2.31 4.08
N TYR A 342 -1.48 2.70 3.32
CA TYR A 342 -1.17 2.09 2.03
C TYR A 342 -0.78 0.61 2.18
N LEU A 343 0.11 0.30 3.14
CA LEU A 343 0.59 -1.07 3.38
C LEU A 343 -0.49 -1.98 3.99
N GLN A 344 -1.44 -1.43 4.75
CA GLN A 344 -2.62 -2.17 5.19
C GLN A 344 -3.37 -2.75 4.01
N GLN A 345 -3.67 -1.95 2.99
CA GLN A 345 -4.31 -2.47 1.80
C GLN A 345 -3.39 -3.46 1.07
N LEU A 346 -2.14 -3.08 0.85
CA LEU A 346 -1.20 -3.92 0.09
C LEU A 346 -1.05 -5.32 0.71
N GLU A 347 -0.77 -5.43 2.01
CA GLU A 347 -0.52 -6.72 2.65
C GLU A 347 -1.80 -7.44 3.07
N MET A 348 -2.75 -6.75 3.72
CA MET A 348 -3.93 -7.41 4.29
C MET A 348 -4.94 -7.82 3.22
N GLU A 349 -5.15 -7.01 2.18
CA GLU A 349 -6.05 -7.39 1.07
C GLU A 349 -5.42 -8.48 0.20
N SER A 350 -4.08 -8.48 0.03
CA SER A 350 -3.38 -9.53 -0.72
C SER A 350 -3.34 -10.85 0.02
N ASN A 351 -2.91 -10.85 1.28
CA ASN A 351 -2.54 -12.06 2.00
C ASN A 351 -3.48 -12.40 3.16
N GLY A 352 -4.52 -11.62 3.44
CA GLY A 352 -5.60 -11.92 4.39
C GLY A 352 -6.54 -13.01 3.87
N LYS A 353 -5.97 -14.19 3.57
CA LYS A 353 -6.66 -15.29 2.88
C LYS A 353 -6.85 -16.48 3.82
N ARG A 354 -7.93 -17.23 3.56
CA ARG A 354 -8.32 -18.45 4.29
C ARG A 354 -8.40 -19.70 3.41
N VAL A 355 -8.12 -19.56 2.12
CA VAL A 355 -8.09 -20.64 1.12
C VAL A 355 -6.77 -20.56 0.37
N SER A 356 -6.17 -21.71 0.09
CA SER A 356 -4.93 -21.83 -0.68
C SER A 356 -5.17 -21.51 -2.17
N ALA A 357 -4.10 -21.26 -2.92
CA ALA A 357 -4.18 -21.11 -4.37
C ALA A 357 -4.69 -22.37 -5.11
N ALA A 358 -4.76 -23.52 -4.41
CA ALA A 358 -5.32 -24.78 -4.90
C ALA A 358 -6.80 -24.99 -4.52
N GLY A 359 -7.42 -24.06 -3.79
CA GLY A 359 -8.83 -24.15 -3.40
C GLY A 359 -9.09 -24.87 -2.08
N GLU A 360 -8.04 -25.16 -1.28
CA GLU A 360 -8.16 -25.86 0.00
C GLU A 360 -8.24 -24.88 1.19
N ALA A 361 -9.04 -25.18 2.20
CA ALA A 361 -9.06 -24.40 3.43
C ALA A 361 -7.70 -24.45 4.15
N LEU A 362 -7.22 -23.32 4.63
CA LEU A 362 -5.91 -23.23 5.29
C LEU A 362 -5.97 -23.74 6.73
N ALA A 363 -4.91 -24.44 7.17
CA ALA A 363 -4.71 -24.88 8.55
C ALA A 363 -3.67 -24.04 9.31
N TRP A 364 -3.19 -22.94 8.71
CA TRP A 364 -2.20 -22.02 9.27
C TRP A 364 -2.67 -20.57 9.15
N THR A 365 -2.06 -19.71 9.96
CA THR A 365 -2.28 -18.26 9.90
C THR A 365 -1.55 -17.64 8.71
N THR A 366 -2.16 -16.61 8.11
CA THR A 366 -1.59 -15.81 7.02
C THR A 366 -1.26 -14.40 7.51
N CYS A 367 -1.60 -13.34 6.77
CA CYS A 367 -1.25 -11.95 7.10
C CYS A 367 -1.57 -11.59 8.58
N PRO A 368 -0.64 -10.94 9.31
CA PRO A 368 -0.92 -10.38 10.63
C PRO A 368 -1.83 -9.15 10.53
N ALA A 369 -2.35 -8.68 11.67
CA ALA A 369 -2.94 -7.35 11.70
C ALA A 369 -1.82 -6.31 11.49
N LEU A 370 -1.99 -5.42 10.51
CA LEU A 370 -1.02 -4.37 10.20
C LEU A 370 -1.58 -3.02 10.58
N PHE A 371 -0.84 -2.23 11.36
CA PHE A 371 -1.14 -0.82 11.59
C PHE A 371 0.12 -0.03 11.93
N GLY A 372 -0.02 1.27 12.10
CA GLY A 372 1.09 2.11 12.52
C GLY A 372 0.78 3.59 12.38
N GLU A 373 1.72 4.40 12.82
CA GLU A 373 1.61 5.86 12.80
C GLU A 373 3.02 6.45 12.66
N ALA A 374 3.09 7.69 12.16
CA ALA A 374 4.36 8.40 12.08
C ALA A 374 4.99 8.56 13.48
N GLY A 375 6.30 8.30 13.57
CA GLY A 375 7.09 8.69 14.74
C GLY A 375 7.21 10.22 14.79
N THR A 376 7.09 10.86 15.96
CA THR A 376 6.96 10.31 17.31
C THR A 376 5.51 10.19 17.80
N LEU A 377 4.50 10.49 16.99
CA LEU A 377 3.08 10.49 17.40
C LEU A 377 2.66 9.16 18.02
N GLY A 378 3.01 8.04 17.37
CA GLY A 378 2.71 6.69 17.89
C GLY A 378 3.27 6.42 19.30
N GLN A 379 4.40 7.06 19.66
CA GLN A 379 4.99 6.94 21.00
C GLN A 379 4.05 7.46 22.10
N HIS A 380 3.21 8.43 21.75
CA HIS A 380 2.25 9.07 22.64
C HIS A 380 0.82 8.55 22.43
N ALA A 381 0.65 7.46 21.67
CA ALA A 381 -0.65 6.85 21.39
C ALA A 381 -0.70 5.39 21.88
N PHE A 382 0.06 4.49 21.27
CA PHE A 382 -0.06 3.04 21.51
C PHE A 382 1.25 2.37 21.97
N TYR A 383 2.36 3.11 22.12
CA TYR A 383 3.63 2.49 22.50
C TYR A 383 3.63 1.92 23.92
N GLN A 384 2.72 2.37 24.80
CA GLN A 384 2.46 1.70 26.08
C GLN A 384 2.09 0.22 25.87
N TRP A 385 1.14 -0.05 24.97
CA TRP A 385 0.77 -1.41 24.58
C TRP A 385 1.93 -2.11 23.87
N LEU A 386 2.67 -1.40 23.01
CA LEU A 386 3.81 -1.99 22.30
C LEU A 386 4.90 -2.49 23.27
N HIS A 387 5.21 -1.75 24.34
CA HIS A 387 6.28 -2.10 25.28
C HIS A 387 5.85 -3.09 26.36
N GLN A 388 4.69 -2.88 26.97
CA GLN A 388 4.24 -3.61 28.17
C GLN A 388 2.93 -4.40 27.97
N GLY A 389 2.33 -4.35 26.78
CA GLY A 389 1.15 -5.13 26.45
C GLY A 389 1.41 -6.63 26.46
N THR A 390 0.34 -7.39 26.67
CA THR A 390 0.35 -8.87 26.71
C THR A 390 0.45 -9.50 25.33
N ASP A 391 0.07 -8.78 24.28
CA ASP A 391 0.32 -9.19 22.91
C ASP A 391 1.74 -8.78 22.48
N GLU A 392 2.34 -9.60 21.63
CA GLU A 392 3.57 -9.25 20.94
C GLU A 392 3.28 -8.58 19.60
N ALA A 393 4.17 -7.68 19.20
CA ALA A 393 4.18 -7.09 17.87
C ALA A 393 5.60 -7.12 17.31
N SER A 394 5.69 -7.33 16.00
CA SER A 394 6.92 -7.09 15.24
C SER A 394 6.83 -5.71 14.59
N CYS A 395 7.96 -5.04 14.35
CA CYS A 395 7.95 -3.67 13.85
C CYS A 395 8.92 -3.45 12.69
N ASP A 396 8.51 -2.64 11.71
CA ASP A 396 9.38 -2.04 10.70
C ASP A 396 9.53 -0.55 11.00
N PHE A 397 10.73 -0.12 11.45
CA PHE A 397 11.10 1.28 11.60
C PHE A 397 11.58 1.82 10.27
N ILE A 398 10.91 2.83 9.71
CA ILE A 398 11.35 3.49 8.47
C ILE A 398 12.02 4.80 8.82
N VAL A 399 13.30 4.96 8.50
CA VAL A 399 14.13 6.09 8.90
C VAL A 399 14.66 6.80 7.67
N VAL A 400 14.58 8.13 7.65
CA VAL A 400 15.19 8.96 6.59
C VAL A 400 16.41 9.66 7.17
N ALA A 401 17.61 9.33 6.69
CA ALA A 401 18.86 9.78 7.29
C ALA A 401 19.04 11.31 7.17
N ARG A 402 18.75 11.88 5.99
CA ARG A 402 18.83 13.34 5.76
C ARG A 402 17.51 14.06 6.07
N PRO A 403 17.57 15.26 6.66
CA PRO A 403 16.39 16.07 6.89
C PRO A 403 15.78 16.55 5.57
N MET A 404 14.46 16.73 5.57
CA MET A 404 13.71 17.25 4.40
C MET A 404 13.58 18.78 4.40
N GLY A 405 14.18 19.46 5.39
CA GLY A 405 14.13 20.92 5.56
C GLY A 405 15.28 21.40 6.44
N GLY A 406 15.34 22.71 6.73
CA GLY A 406 16.50 23.33 7.38
C GLY A 406 16.66 23.13 8.90
N ARG A 407 15.83 22.30 9.54
CA ARG A 407 15.80 22.10 11.01
C ARG A 407 16.59 20.85 11.42
N GLU A 408 17.90 20.87 11.23
CA GLU A 408 18.78 19.70 11.46
C GLU A 408 18.73 19.16 12.90
N GLY A 409 18.70 20.06 13.90
CA GLY A 409 18.64 19.67 15.31
C GLY A 409 17.37 18.90 15.67
N ASP A 410 16.22 19.30 15.11
CA ASP A 410 14.94 18.59 15.32
C ASP A 410 14.92 17.24 14.61
N HIS A 411 15.57 17.16 13.43
CA HIS A 411 15.74 15.89 12.72
C HIS A 411 16.62 14.92 13.51
N ALA A 412 17.72 15.39 14.10
CA ALA A 412 18.56 14.57 14.98
C ALA A 412 17.75 14.04 16.18
N ALA A 413 16.88 14.86 16.78
CA ALA A 413 15.99 14.43 17.85
C ALA A 413 14.97 13.36 17.38
N LEU A 414 14.43 13.48 16.16
CA LEU A 414 13.56 12.47 15.55
C LEU A 414 14.32 11.14 15.35
N LEU A 415 15.54 11.17 14.83
CA LEU A 415 16.38 10.00 14.65
C LEU A 415 16.74 9.33 15.98
N ALA A 416 17.10 10.13 17.00
CA ALA A 416 17.39 9.62 18.33
C ALA A 416 16.18 8.86 18.90
N ASN A 417 14.98 9.37 18.70
CA ASN A 417 13.74 8.70 19.08
C ASN A 417 13.49 7.40 18.31
N ALA A 418 13.82 7.33 17.02
CA ALA A 418 13.71 6.10 16.24
C ALA A 418 14.62 5.00 16.79
N LEU A 419 15.90 5.36 16.98
CA LEU A 419 16.92 4.43 17.44
C LEU A 419 16.66 3.98 18.88
N ALA A 420 16.37 4.91 19.79
CA ALA A 420 16.08 4.62 21.18
C ALA A 420 14.87 3.68 21.33
N GLN A 421 13.81 3.87 20.53
CA GLN A 421 12.64 2.98 20.57
C GLN A 421 12.97 1.59 20.03
N SER A 422 13.71 1.49 18.92
CA SER A 422 14.15 0.18 18.40
C SER A 422 15.06 -0.56 19.39
N GLU A 423 15.92 0.16 20.12
CA GLU A 423 16.79 -0.40 21.15
C GLU A 423 15.98 -0.83 22.38
N ALA A 424 15.07 0.02 22.88
CA ALA A 424 14.24 -0.28 24.04
C ALA A 424 13.36 -1.52 23.83
N LEU A 425 12.83 -1.72 22.62
CA LEU A 425 12.08 -2.94 22.26
C LEU A 425 12.96 -4.20 22.32
N MET A 426 14.23 -4.08 21.91
CA MET A 426 15.19 -5.18 21.95
C MET A 426 15.64 -5.49 23.38
N THR A 427 16.10 -4.48 24.12
CA THR A 427 16.78 -4.65 25.41
C THR A 427 15.80 -4.82 26.57
N GLY A 428 14.70 -4.05 26.55
CA GLY A 428 13.82 -3.90 27.70
C GLY A 428 14.51 -3.23 28.89
N ARG A 429 13.87 -3.30 30.05
CA ARG A 429 14.37 -2.77 31.32
C ARG A 429 13.77 -3.57 32.47
N ALA A 430 14.63 -4.17 33.30
CA ALA A 430 14.22 -4.77 34.57
C ALA A 430 14.63 -3.83 35.72
N THR A 431 13.65 -3.46 36.53
CA THR A 431 13.75 -2.56 37.68
C THR A 431 13.38 -3.25 39.00
N GLY A 432 12.71 -4.40 38.93
CA GLY A 432 12.17 -5.11 40.09
C GLY A 432 10.79 -4.61 40.52
N ASP A 433 10.27 -3.57 39.87
CA ASP A 433 8.88 -3.12 39.97
C ASP A 433 8.12 -3.58 38.71
N PRO A 434 7.19 -4.55 38.81
CA PRO A 434 6.45 -5.08 37.65
C PRO A 434 5.73 -4.02 36.81
N HIS A 435 5.35 -2.87 37.40
CA HIS A 435 4.71 -1.79 36.66
C HIS A 435 5.69 -0.98 35.79
N ARG A 436 6.97 -0.97 36.15
CA ARG A 436 8.03 -0.22 35.44
C ARG A 436 8.90 -1.11 34.56
N ASP A 437 8.72 -2.42 34.67
CA ASP A 437 9.47 -3.39 33.88
C ASP A 437 8.98 -3.42 32.42
N CYS A 438 9.94 -3.39 31.50
CA CYS A 438 9.72 -3.61 30.08
C CYS A 438 10.40 -4.93 29.70
N PRO A 439 9.68 -5.96 29.24
CA PRO A 439 10.25 -7.29 29.02
C PRO A 439 11.32 -7.36 27.91
N GLY A 440 11.33 -6.39 26.99
CA GLY A 440 12.24 -6.38 25.84
C GLY A 440 12.02 -7.58 24.92
N ASN A 441 13.05 -7.93 24.15
CA ASN A 441 13.04 -9.03 23.18
C ASN A 441 11.94 -8.95 22.11
N ARG A 442 11.43 -7.75 21.84
CA ARG A 442 10.41 -7.49 20.82
C ARG A 442 11.09 -7.24 19.47
N PRO A 443 10.78 -8.02 18.42
CA PRO A 443 11.56 -8.01 17.19
C PRO A 443 11.27 -6.78 16.31
N SER A 444 12.31 -6.19 15.75
CA SER A 444 12.18 -5.08 14.79
C SER A 444 13.17 -5.15 13.64
N THR A 445 12.75 -4.68 12.46
CA THR A 445 13.60 -4.37 11.31
C THR A 445 13.72 -2.84 11.18
N THR A 446 14.91 -2.35 10.84
CA THR A 446 15.11 -0.92 10.52
C THR A 446 15.40 -0.78 9.03
N ILE A 447 14.60 0.01 8.33
CA ILE A 447 14.79 0.36 6.92
C ILE A 447 15.23 1.82 6.85
N VAL A 448 16.44 2.06 6.37
CA VAL A 448 17.03 3.39 6.25
C VAL A 448 17.05 3.83 4.79
N LEU A 449 16.44 4.99 4.53
CA LEU A 449 16.56 5.75 3.30
C LEU A 449 17.62 6.83 3.52
N GLU A 450 18.53 7.05 2.58
CA GLU A 450 19.48 8.17 2.65
C GLU A 450 18.75 9.52 2.67
N SER A 451 17.80 9.70 1.74
CA SER A 451 16.89 10.84 1.63
C SER A 451 15.52 10.35 1.16
N LEU A 452 14.46 11.12 1.45
CA LEU A 452 13.13 10.84 0.91
C LEU A 452 12.96 11.57 -0.43
N GLU A 453 13.25 10.85 -1.50
CA GLU A 453 13.25 11.31 -2.88
C GLU A 453 12.37 10.38 -3.74
N PRO A 454 12.01 10.77 -4.98
CA PRO A 454 11.17 9.91 -5.82
C PRO A 454 11.71 8.49 -5.95
N ALA A 455 13.01 8.32 -6.23
CA ALA A 455 13.60 6.99 -6.38
C ALA A 455 13.61 6.17 -5.09
N SER A 456 13.95 6.76 -3.94
CA SER A 456 13.97 6.02 -2.67
C SER A 456 12.55 5.67 -2.18
N LEU A 457 11.56 6.53 -2.45
CA LEU A 457 10.15 6.18 -2.23
C LEU A 457 9.70 5.03 -3.14
N GLY A 458 10.10 5.06 -4.41
CA GLY A 458 9.80 3.99 -5.38
C GLY A 458 10.37 2.65 -4.92
N ALA A 459 11.63 2.65 -4.49
CA ALA A 459 12.28 1.49 -3.94
C ALA A 459 11.55 0.98 -2.69
N LEU A 460 11.19 1.86 -1.76
CA LEU A 460 10.47 1.48 -0.54
C LEU A 460 9.13 0.81 -0.85
N VAL A 461 8.33 1.39 -1.74
CA VAL A 461 7.02 0.82 -2.10
C VAL A 461 7.19 -0.54 -2.81
N ALA A 462 8.10 -0.64 -3.77
CA ALA A 462 8.36 -1.91 -4.48
C ALA A 462 8.92 -3.01 -3.56
N LEU A 463 9.73 -2.64 -2.56
CA LEU A 463 10.22 -3.57 -1.53
C LEU A 463 9.05 -4.26 -0.83
N TYR A 464 8.02 -3.51 -0.43
CA TYR A 464 6.84 -4.08 0.20
C TYR A 464 5.93 -4.84 -0.78
N GLU A 465 5.83 -4.43 -2.05
CA GLU A 465 5.08 -5.20 -3.06
C GLU A 465 5.67 -6.60 -3.24
N HIS A 466 7.00 -6.70 -3.33
CA HIS A 466 7.69 -7.97 -3.47
C HIS A 466 7.70 -8.79 -2.18
N LYS A 467 7.83 -8.15 -1.01
CA LYS A 467 7.60 -8.79 0.31
C LYS A 467 6.22 -9.47 0.32
N THR A 468 5.20 -8.76 -0.12
CA THR A 468 3.81 -9.24 -0.15
C THR A 468 3.66 -10.45 -1.07
N PHE A 469 4.22 -10.39 -2.27
CA PHE A 469 4.19 -11.51 -3.22
C PHE A 469 4.95 -12.75 -2.71
N ALA A 470 6.14 -12.55 -2.13
CA ALA A 470 6.93 -13.63 -1.56
C ALA A 470 6.18 -14.30 -0.39
N LEU A 471 5.57 -13.53 0.51
CA LEU A 471 4.70 -14.04 1.57
C LEU A 471 3.54 -14.88 1.02
N GLY A 472 2.83 -14.37 0.01
CA GLY A 472 1.73 -15.10 -0.64
C GLY A 472 2.18 -16.46 -1.19
N THR A 473 3.35 -16.50 -1.83
CA THR A 473 3.97 -17.73 -2.36
C THR A 473 4.34 -18.71 -1.23
N LEU A 474 4.99 -18.23 -0.17
CA LEU A 474 5.39 -19.03 0.98
C LEU A 474 4.18 -19.65 1.69
N TRP A 475 3.12 -18.87 1.90
CA TRP A 475 1.85 -19.36 2.45
C TRP A 475 1.03 -20.20 1.48
N GLY A 476 1.33 -20.14 0.18
CA GLY A 476 0.58 -20.86 -0.85
C GLY A 476 -0.82 -20.31 -1.09
N VAL A 477 -1.00 -18.99 -0.97
CA VAL A 477 -2.26 -18.27 -1.22
C VAL A 477 -2.15 -17.41 -2.49
N ASN A 478 -3.27 -17.02 -3.08
CA ASN A 478 -3.28 -16.08 -4.18
C ASN A 478 -3.22 -14.63 -3.64
N PRO A 479 -2.13 -13.87 -3.86
CA PRO A 479 -2.02 -12.50 -3.36
C PRO A 479 -2.78 -11.47 -4.22
N PHE A 480 -3.36 -11.87 -5.35
CA PHE A 480 -3.88 -10.94 -6.36
C PHE A 480 -5.40 -10.79 -6.39
N ASP A 481 -6.15 -11.76 -5.84
CA ASP A 481 -7.62 -11.69 -5.72
C ASP A 481 -8.08 -10.94 -4.45
N GLN A 482 -9.40 -10.67 -4.35
CA GLN A 482 -10.02 -10.03 -3.18
C GLN A 482 -11.53 -10.37 -2.99
N PHE A 483 -11.95 -11.63 -3.16
CA PHE A 483 -13.39 -11.98 -3.08
C PHE A 483 -14.09 -11.62 -1.75
N GLY A 484 -13.33 -11.44 -0.66
CA GLY A 484 -13.86 -11.11 0.66
C GLY A 484 -14.64 -9.79 0.72
N VAL A 485 -14.44 -8.86 -0.23
CA VAL A 485 -15.12 -7.56 -0.24
C VAL A 485 -16.52 -7.59 -0.87
N GLU A 486 -16.85 -8.65 -1.63
CA GLU A 486 -18.07 -8.69 -2.45
C GLU A 486 -19.36 -8.91 -1.63
N LEU A 487 -19.28 -9.65 -0.52
CA LEU A 487 -20.44 -9.91 0.34
C LEU A 487 -21.01 -8.60 0.93
N GLY A 488 -20.13 -7.70 1.40
CA GLY A 488 -20.53 -6.41 1.93
C GLY A 488 -21.22 -5.55 0.87
N LYS A 489 -20.67 -5.48 -0.34
CA LYS A 489 -21.26 -4.75 -1.47
C LYS A 489 -22.66 -5.28 -1.83
N ALA A 490 -22.81 -6.61 -1.91
CA ALA A 490 -24.09 -7.24 -2.21
C ALA A 490 -25.15 -6.98 -1.13
N ILE A 491 -24.76 -6.99 0.15
CA ILE A 491 -25.66 -6.65 1.26
C ILE A 491 -26.02 -5.15 1.22
N ALA A 492 -25.05 -4.26 1.04
CA ALA A 492 -25.29 -2.81 0.94
C ALA A 492 -26.25 -2.47 -0.20
N GLY A 493 -26.11 -3.13 -1.36
CA GLY A 493 -27.02 -2.97 -2.49
C GLY A 493 -28.47 -3.37 -2.20
N ARG A 494 -28.72 -4.25 -1.22
CA ARG A 494 -30.08 -4.59 -0.73
C ARG A 494 -30.58 -3.65 0.36
N ILE A 495 -29.67 -3.06 1.13
CA ILE A 495 -30.01 -2.12 2.22
C ILE A 495 -30.33 -0.73 1.66
N LEU A 496 -29.64 -0.27 0.62
CA LEU A 496 -29.82 1.06 0.07
C LEU A 496 -31.26 1.34 -0.42
N PRO A 497 -31.91 0.44 -1.19
CA PRO A 497 -33.33 0.60 -1.54
C PRO A 497 -34.24 0.55 -0.30
N ALA A 498 -33.91 -0.28 0.69
CA ALA A 498 -34.68 -0.38 1.93
C ALA A 498 -34.66 0.92 2.75
N LEU A 499 -33.54 1.65 2.74
CA LEU A 499 -33.44 3.00 3.31
C LEU A 499 -34.35 4.00 2.60
N ALA A 500 -34.64 3.80 1.32
CA ALA A 500 -35.60 4.58 0.54
C ALA A 500 -37.07 4.14 0.73
N GLY A 501 -37.33 3.14 1.58
CA GLY A 501 -38.67 2.62 1.88
C GLY A 501 -39.11 1.45 1.01
N GLU A 502 -38.21 0.88 0.18
CA GLU A 502 -38.52 -0.31 -0.61
C GLU A 502 -38.52 -1.58 0.24
N ALA A 503 -39.39 -2.54 -0.10
CA ALA A 503 -39.42 -3.82 0.58
C ALA A 503 -38.13 -4.61 0.30
N SER A 504 -37.47 -5.10 1.35
CA SER A 504 -36.23 -5.86 1.23
C SER A 504 -36.16 -6.96 2.29
N ASP A 505 -35.75 -8.16 1.87
CA ASP A 505 -35.53 -9.28 2.78
C ASP A 505 -34.16 -9.16 3.46
N LEU A 506 -34.18 -8.48 4.61
CA LEU A 506 -33.01 -8.20 5.44
C LEU A 506 -33.04 -9.00 6.75
N HIS A 507 -31.87 -9.23 7.34
CA HIS A 507 -31.81 -9.86 8.67
C HIS A 507 -32.60 -9.05 9.71
N PRO A 508 -33.31 -9.67 10.68
CA PRO A 508 -34.11 -8.96 11.68
C PRO A 508 -33.34 -7.87 12.44
N ALA A 509 -32.08 -8.14 12.80
CA ALA A 509 -31.22 -7.14 13.45
C ALA A 509 -30.97 -5.92 12.54
N THR A 510 -30.75 -6.12 11.24
CA THR A 510 -30.58 -5.03 10.27
C THR A 510 -31.86 -4.22 10.12
N ARG A 511 -33.03 -4.89 10.04
CA ARG A 511 -34.34 -4.21 10.01
C ARG A 511 -34.56 -3.33 11.25
N HIS A 512 -34.28 -3.87 12.43
CA HIS A 512 -34.37 -3.10 13.68
C HIS A 512 -33.48 -1.85 13.67
N LEU A 513 -32.26 -1.95 13.13
CA LEU A 513 -31.37 -0.79 12.99
C LEU A 513 -31.88 0.21 11.96
N LEU A 514 -32.43 -0.23 10.83
CA LEU A 514 -33.07 0.66 9.85
C LEU A 514 -34.22 1.46 10.47
N ASP A 515 -35.07 0.80 11.25
CA ASP A 515 -36.16 1.47 11.97
C ASP A 515 -35.62 2.49 12.98
N THR A 516 -34.54 2.13 13.69
CA THR A 516 -33.90 2.99 14.69
C THR A 516 -33.29 4.23 14.02
N ILE A 517 -32.56 4.04 12.93
CA ILE A 517 -31.98 5.13 12.12
C ILE A 517 -33.09 6.02 11.57
N GLY A 518 -34.15 5.43 11.00
CA GLY A 518 -35.29 6.18 10.47
C GLY A 518 -36.03 6.98 11.54
N LYS A 519 -36.18 6.44 12.75
CA LYS A 519 -36.75 7.18 13.90
C LYS A 519 -35.85 8.33 14.33
N ALA A 520 -34.53 8.12 14.41
CA ALA A 520 -33.57 9.17 14.76
C ALA A 520 -33.58 10.31 13.73
N ALA A 521 -33.60 9.98 12.44
CA ALA A 521 -33.65 10.96 11.36
C ALA A 521 -34.94 11.80 11.38
N ARG A 522 -36.09 11.21 11.75
CA ARG A 522 -37.38 11.93 11.88
C ARG A 522 -37.53 12.71 13.18
N GLY A 523 -36.92 12.25 14.28
CA GLY A 523 -37.04 12.85 15.61
C GLY A 523 -36.23 14.16 15.81
N GLY A 524 -35.37 14.51 14.86
CA GLY A 524 -34.52 15.71 14.91
C GLY A 524 -35.18 17.02 14.46
N THR A 525 -36.39 17.00 13.90
CA THR A 525 -37.10 18.20 13.41
C THR A 525 -38.00 18.86 14.47
N GLY A 526 -37.90 18.43 15.74
CA GLY A 526 -38.76 18.86 16.86
C GLY A 526 -38.06 19.63 17.98
N ARG A 527 -37.07 20.47 17.67
CA ARG A 527 -36.63 21.54 18.59
C ARG A 527 -36.73 22.89 17.86
N ALA A 528 -37.89 23.51 18.03
CA ALA A 528 -38.13 24.93 17.78
C ALA A 528 -37.42 25.79 18.82
#